data_AF-A0A508AET8-F1
#
_entry.id   AF-A0A508AET8-F1
#
_cell.length_a   1.000
_cell.length_b   1.000
_cell.length_c   1.000
_cell.angle_alpha   90.00
_cell.angle_beta   90.00
_cell.angle_gamma   90.00
#
_symmetry.space_group_name_H-M   'P 1'
#
loop_
_entity.id
_entity.type
_entity.pdbx_description
1 polymer ?
#
loop_
_entity_poly.entity_id
_entity_poly.type
_entity_poly.pdbx_seq_one_letter_code
_entity_poly.pdbx_strand_id
1 'polypeptide(L)'
;MATRAPAPVDAHPTPTAPAFDRLYEESARLEAVVALARDDGMSSATAAAMTTAIDARIGGIDASLSEPGLLPDARLQLWQARVDALRDLAGLETTQRLMAAQGRDYDATLVRVD
;
A
#
# COMPACT_ATOMS: atom_id res chain seq x y z
N MET A 1 36.55 -22.90 -33.86
CA MET A 1 35.63 -23.25 -32.75
C MET A 1 35.93 -22.33 -31.58
N ALA A 2 35.01 -21.44 -31.21
CA ALA A 2 35.11 -20.64 -30.00
C ALA A 2 33.76 -20.77 -29.26
N THR A 3 33.73 -21.59 -28.21
CA THR A 3 32.56 -21.69 -27.32
C THR A 3 32.58 -20.47 -26.40
N ARG A 4 31.61 -19.57 -26.59
CA ARG A 4 31.32 -18.48 -25.67
C ARG A 4 30.71 -19.07 -24.40
N ALA A 5 31.36 -18.86 -23.26
CA ALA A 5 30.83 -19.20 -21.94
C ALA A 5 29.53 -18.39 -21.68
N PRO A 6 28.49 -18.99 -21.07
CA PRO A 6 27.31 -18.24 -20.67
C PRO A 6 27.69 -17.25 -19.56
N ALA A 7 27.26 -16.00 -19.73
CA ALA A 7 27.37 -14.95 -18.73
C ALA A 7 26.67 -15.39 -17.43
N PRO A 8 27.16 -14.98 -16.25
CA PRO A 8 26.49 -15.27 -15.00
C PRO A 8 25.07 -14.70 -15.06
N VAL A 9 24.10 -15.59 -14.91
CA VAL A 9 22.71 -15.24 -14.65
C VAL A 9 22.68 -14.26 -13.48
N ASP A 10 21.96 -13.15 -13.65
CA ASP A 10 21.71 -12.16 -12.61
C ASP A 10 21.23 -12.88 -11.35
N ALA A 11 22.13 -13.03 -10.37
CA ALA A 11 21.80 -13.50 -9.05
C ALA A 11 20.99 -12.39 -8.39
N HIS A 12 19.68 -12.43 -8.54
CA HIS A 12 18.78 -11.63 -7.73
C HIS A 12 19.15 -11.90 -6.27
N PRO A 13 19.60 -10.89 -5.50
CA PRO A 13 20.03 -11.10 -4.13
C PRO A 13 18.82 -11.64 -3.36
N THR A 14 18.92 -12.90 -2.93
CA THR A 14 17.88 -13.53 -2.13
C THR A 14 17.67 -12.67 -0.90
N PRO A 15 16.45 -12.15 -0.65
CA PRO A 15 16.21 -11.27 0.48
C PRO A 15 16.55 -12.00 1.79
N THR A 16 17.59 -11.53 2.47
CA THR A 16 18.04 -12.07 3.77
C THR A 16 16.98 -11.79 4.83
N ALA A 17 16.88 -12.62 5.88
CA ALA A 17 15.99 -12.42 7.04
C ALA A 17 15.82 -10.95 7.54
N PRO A 18 16.88 -10.13 7.71
CA PRO A 18 16.73 -8.72 8.12
C PRO A 18 16.01 -7.82 7.10
N ALA A 19 15.99 -8.19 5.81
CA ALA A 19 15.18 -7.50 4.81
C ALA A 19 13.69 -7.81 4.97
N PHE A 20 13.35 -9.04 5.38
CA PHE A 20 11.98 -9.43 5.70
C PHE A 20 11.48 -8.76 6.97
N ASP A 21 12.28 -8.73 8.03
CA ASP A 21 11.90 -8.07 9.29
C ASP A 21 11.59 -6.58 9.07
N ARG A 22 12.41 -5.90 8.26
CA ARG A 22 12.19 -4.49 7.90
C ARG A 22 10.89 -4.27 7.12
N LEU A 23 10.58 -5.14 6.17
CA LEU A 23 9.32 -5.07 5.41
C LEU A 23 8.11 -5.35 6.32
N TYR A 24 8.25 -6.28 7.27
CA TYR A 24 7.22 -6.59 8.25
C TYR A 24 6.94 -5.39 9.16
N GLU A 25 7.97 -4.77 9.74
CA GLU A 25 7.83 -3.57 10.57
C GLU A 25 7.20 -2.40 9.81
N GLU A 26 7.63 -2.19 8.55
CA GLU A 26 7.07 -1.16 7.69
C GLU A 26 5.59 -1.42 7.40
N SER A 27 5.21 -2.69 7.19
CA SER A 27 3.81 -3.08 6.99
C SER A 27 2.94 -2.84 8.22
N ALA A 28 3.43 -3.19 9.42
CA ALA A 28 2.69 -2.99 10.68
C ALA A 28 2.48 -1.50 10.97
N ARG A 29 3.48 -0.67 10.64
CA ARG A 29 3.39 0.77 10.78
C ARG A 29 2.36 1.37 9.83
N LEU A 30 2.32 0.91 8.57
CA LEU A 30 1.34 1.36 7.58
C LEU A 30 -0.09 0.94 7.98
N GLU A 31 -0.28 -0.28 8.47
CA GLU A 31 -1.58 -0.75 8.97
C GLU A 31 -2.10 0.11 10.12
N ALA A 32 -1.23 0.51 11.05
CA ALA A 32 -1.61 1.42 12.15
C ALA A 32 -2.03 2.82 11.65
N VAL A 33 -1.39 3.33 10.60
CA VAL A 33 -1.75 4.63 9.99
C VAL A 33 -3.11 4.55 9.29
N VAL A 34 -3.35 3.49 8.52
CA VAL A 34 -4.63 3.25 7.83
C VAL A 34 -5.77 3.08 8.84
N ALA A 35 -5.55 2.32 9.92
CA ALA A 35 -6.55 2.14 10.97
C ALA A 35 -6.96 3.48 11.62
N LEU A 36 -5.99 4.39 11.82
CA LEU A 36 -6.25 5.73 12.36
C LEU A 36 -7.01 6.62 11.35
N ALA A 37 -6.69 6.53 10.06
CA ALA A 37 -7.35 7.32 9.03
C ALA A 37 -8.82 6.91 8.79
N ARG A 38 -9.15 5.64 9.01
CA ARG A 38 -10.53 5.12 8.93
C ARG A 38 -11.45 5.65 10.04
N ASP A 39 -10.92 5.97 11.22
CA ASP A 39 -11.69 6.46 12.36
C ASP A 39 -12.14 7.94 12.18
N ASP A 40 -11.40 8.71 11.37
CA ASP A 40 -11.55 10.17 11.25
C ASP A 40 -12.56 10.65 10.17
N GLY A 41 -13.06 9.77 9.29
CA GLY A 41 -13.50 10.22 7.97
C GLY A 41 -14.96 9.94 7.56
N MET A 42 -15.79 10.99 7.47
CA MET A 42 -16.86 11.02 6.45
C MET A 42 -16.20 11.03 5.07
N SER A 43 -16.16 9.87 4.42
CA SER A 43 -15.59 9.73 3.08
C SER A 43 -16.60 10.10 2.00
N SER A 44 -16.14 10.80 0.95
CA SER A 44 -16.97 10.97 -0.25
C SER A 44 -17.27 9.61 -0.89
N ALA A 45 -18.43 9.45 -1.52
CA ALA A 45 -18.81 8.16 -2.13
C ALA A 45 -17.77 7.63 -3.14
N THR A 46 -17.14 8.53 -3.91
CA THR A 46 -16.05 8.18 -4.84
C THR A 46 -14.81 7.66 -4.11
N ALA A 47 -14.44 8.30 -3.01
CA ALA A 47 -13.27 7.90 -2.25
C ALA A 47 -13.51 6.57 -1.50
N ALA A 48 -14.72 6.34 -0.98
CA ALA A 48 -15.12 5.05 -0.42
C ALA A 48 -15.06 3.91 -1.45
N ALA A 49 -15.46 4.16 -2.71
CA ALA A 49 -15.34 3.19 -3.79
C ALA A 49 -13.88 2.88 -4.14
N MET A 50 -13.01 3.90 -4.19
CA MET A 50 -11.58 3.72 -4.42
C MET A 50 -10.90 2.96 -3.28
N THR A 51 -11.20 3.30 -2.02
CA THR A 51 -10.73 2.56 -0.83
C THR A 51 -11.15 1.10 -0.91
N THR A 52 -12.42 0.83 -1.24
CA THR A 52 -12.92 -0.55 -1.39
C THR A 52 -12.18 -1.32 -2.49
N ALA A 53 -11.88 -0.69 -3.62
CA ALA A 53 -11.13 -1.30 -4.71
C ALA A 53 -9.68 -1.63 -4.31
N ILE A 54 -9.03 -0.73 -3.57
CA ILE A 54 -7.66 -0.95 -3.06
C ILE A 54 -7.65 -2.05 -1.99
N ASP A 55 -8.63 -2.06 -1.08
CA ASP A 55 -8.79 -3.12 -0.08
C ASP A 55 -8.99 -4.50 -0.72
N ALA A 56 -9.82 -4.59 -1.77
CA ALA A 56 -10.01 -5.82 -2.52
C ALA A 56 -8.71 -6.30 -3.20
N ARG A 57 -7.90 -5.37 -3.73
CA ARG A 57 -6.58 -5.68 -4.29
C ARG A 57 -5.63 -6.23 -3.22
N ILE A 58 -5.57 -5.59 -2.04
CA ILE A 58 -4.75 -6.05 -0.91
C ILE A 58 -5.20 -7.47 -0.50
N GLY A 59 -6.50 -7.70 -0.35
CA GLY A 59 -7.04 -9.02 -0.01
C GLY A 59 -6.68 -10.10 -1.03
N GLY A 60 -6.69 -9.80 -2.33
CA GLY A 60 -6.25 -10.73 -3.38
C GLY A 60 -4.75 -11.04 -3.33
N ILE A 61 -3.92 -10.05 -2.99
CA ILE A 61 -2.48 -10.24 -2.79
C ILE A 61 -2.22 -11.10 -1.55
N ASP A 62 -2.90 -10.82 -0.44
CA ASP A 62 -2.75 -11.57 0.81
C ASP A 62 -3.21 -13.03 0.65
N ALA A 63 -4.31 -13.25 -0.09
CA ALA A 63 -4.73 -14.60 -0.47
C ALA A 63 -3.64 -15.32 -1.29
N SER A 64 -3.05 -14.63 -2.27
CA SER A 64 -1.97 -15.19 -3.07
C SER A 64 -0.72 -15.50 -2.23
N LEU A 65 -0.37 -14.63 -1.28
CA LEU A 65 0.75 -14.84 -0.35
C LEU A 65 0.54 -16.04 0.58
N SER A 66 -0.72 -16.40 0.88
CA SER A 66 -1.08 -17.55 1.71
C SER A 66 -0.88 -18.90 1.00
N GLU A 67 -0.70 -18.90 -0.32
CA GLU A 67 -0.51 -20.14 -1.09
C GLU A 67 0.80 -20.86 -0.71
N PRO A 68 0.72 -22.16 -0.40
CA PRO A 68 1.90 -22.97 -0.11
C PRO A 68 2.72 -23.20 -1.38
N GLY A 69 4.05 -23.29 -1.25
CA GLY A 69 4.94 -23.60 -2.38
C GLY A 69 5.29 -22.40 -3.28
N LEU A 70 4.96 -21.18 -2.86
CA LEU A 70 5.38 -19.94 -3.52
C LEU A 70 6.91 -19.86 -3.64
N LEU A 71 7.39 -19.64 -4.87
CA LEU A 71 8.81 -19.39 -5.13
C LEU A 71 9.27 -18.10 -4.42
N PRO A 72 10.52 -18.02 -3.93
CA PRO A 72 11.03 -16.85 -3.22
C PRO A 72 10.86 -15.53 -4.00
N ASP A 73 11.14 -15.52 -5.30
CA ASP A 73 11.01 -14.34 -6.14
C ASP A 73 9.56 -13.91 -6.36
N ALA A 74 8.65 -14.88 -6.51
CA ALA A 74 7.22 -14.63 -6.63
C ALA A 74 6.65 -14.06 -5.32
N ARG A 75 7.11 -14.57 -4.17
CA ARG A 75 6.75 -14.05 -2.86
C ARG A 75 7.26 -12.62 -2.67
N LEU A 76 8.48 -12.31 -3.12
CA LEU A 76 9.02 -10.94 -3.08
C LEU A 76 8.18 -9.98 -3.93
N GLN A 77 7.81 -10.36 -5.15
CA GLN A 77 6.97 -9.55 -6.03
C GLN A 77 5.58 -9.28 -5.42
N LEU A 78 4.96 -10.29 -4.80
CA LEU A 78 3.68 -10.12 -4.11
C LEU A 78 3.80 -9.16 -2.92
N TRP A 79 4.88 -9.24 -2.14
CA TRP A 79 5.12 -8.30 -1.05
C TRP A 79 5.34 -6.87 -1.55
N GLN A 80 6.07 -6.67 -2.65
CA GLN A 80 6.21 -5.36 -3.28
C GLN A 80 4.86 -4.81 -3.74
N ALA A 81 4.05 -5.64 -4.40
CA ALA A 81 2.70 -5.27 -4.83
C ALA A 81 1.79 -4.89 -3.67
N ARG A 82 1.92 -5.58 -2.52
CA ARG A 82 1.19 -5.26 -1.29
C ARG A 82 1.57 -3.88 -0.76
N VAL A 83 2.88 -3.59 -0.68
CA VAL A 83 3.39 -2.30 -0.22
C VAL A 83 2.90 -1.17 -1.13
N ASP A 84 2.92 -1.37 -2.45
CA ASP A 84 2.44 -0.35 -3.39
C ASP A 84 0.94 -0.09 -3.23
N ALA A 85 0.13 -1.13 -3.04
CA ALA A 85 -1.31 -0.96 -2.75
C ALA A 85 -1.57 -0.21 -1.43
N LEU A 86 -0.77 -0.45 -0.39
CA LEU A 86 -0.85 0.30 0.87
C LEU A 86 -0.44 1.77 0.71
N ARG A 87 0.56 2.06 -0.13
CA ARG A 87 0.96 3.44 -0.46
C ARG A 87 -0.14 4.18 -1.21
N ASP A 88 -0.78 3.51 -2.17
CA ASP A 88 -1.92 4.06 -2.90
C ASP A 88 -3.07 4.44 -1.93
N LEU A 89 -3.37 3.56 -0.96
CA LEU A 89 -4.38 3.82 0.07
C LEU A 89 -4.03 5.03 0.94
N ALA A 90 -2.79 5.10 1.45
CA ALA A 90 -2.33 6.22 2.27
C ALA A 90 -2.32 7.56 1.50
N GLY A 91 -2.00 7.53 0.21
CA GLY A 91 -2.08 8.71 -0.66
C GLY A 91 -3.51 9.21 -0.85
N LEU A 92 -4.47 8.28 -1.01
CA LEU A 92 -5.89 8.59 -1.08
C LEU A 92 -6.40 9.20 0.23
N GLU A 93 -6.05 8.62 1.38
CA GLU A 93 -6.43 9.15 2.72
C GLU A 93 -5.86 10.55 2.97
N THR A 94 -4.59 10.78 2.59
CA THR A 94 -3.95 12.10 2.69
C THR A 94 -4.70 13.14 1.85
N THR A 95 -5.08 12.77 0.63
CA THR A 95 -5.84 13.64 -0.27
C THR A 95 -7.23 13.92 0.30
N GLN A 96 -7.93 12.91 0.82
CA GLN A 96 -9.22 13.07 1.47
C GLN A 96 -9.14 14.02 2.67
N ARG A 97 -8.12 13.86 3.52
CA ARG A 97 -7.93 14.72 4.69
C ARG A 97 -7.68 16.18 4.30
N LEU A 98 -6.90 16.42 3.24
CA LEU A 98 -6.67 17.77 2.72
C LEU A 98 -7.97 18.40 2.21
N MET A 99 -8.78 17.65 1.45
CA MET A 99 -10.07 18.11 0.93
C MET A 99 -11.07 18.38 2.06
N ALA A 100 -11.13 17.50 3.06
CA ALA A 100 -11.99 17.69 4.23
C ALA A 100 -11.58 18.91 5.06
N ALA A 101 -10.28 19.18 5.20
CA ALA A 101 -9.78 20.38 5.87
C ALA A 101 -10.21 21.65 5.12
N GLN A 102 -10.04 21.68 3.79
CA GLN A 102 -10.47 22.82 2.95
C GLN A 102 -11.98 23.05 3.02
N GLY A 103 -12.80 21.99 3.00
CA GLY A 103 -14.25 22.09 3.13
C GLY A 103 -14.70 22.69 4.47
N ARG A 104 -14.02 22.35 5.57
CA ARG A 104 -14.30 22.93 6.90
C ARG A 104 -13.94 24.42 6.99
N ASP A 105 -12.88 24.86 6.32
CA ASP A 105 -12.52 26.28 6.28
C ASP A 105 -13.57 27.12 5.55
N TYR A 106 -14.16 26.59 4.46
CA TYR A 106 -15.28 27.23 3.74
C TYR A 106 -16.57 27.27 4.57
N ASP A 107 -16.92 26.18 5.25
CA ASP A 107 -18.10 26.14 6.13
C ASP A 107 -17.98 27.13 7.30
N ALA A 108 -16.79 27.20 7.92
CA ALA A 108 -16.51 28.15 9.00
C ALA A 108 -16.49 29.63 8.54
N THR A 109 -16.16 29.90 7.28
CA THR A 109 -16.24 31.26 6.72
C THR A 109 -17.68 31.66 6.39
N LEU A 110 -18.52 30.73 5.94
CA LEU A 110 -19.95 31.00 5.68
C LEU A 110 -20.73 31.30 6.97
N VAL A 111 -20.38 30.64 8.10
CA VAL A 111 -21.02 30.88 9.41
C VAL A 111 -20.67 32.26 10.00
N ARG A 112 -19.62 32.92 9.53
CA ARG A 112 -19.16 34.22 10.07
C ARG A 112 -19.74 35.44 9.32
N VAL A 113 -20.60 35.22 8.34
CA VAL A 113 -21.28 36.29 7.60
C VAL A 113 -22.73 36.37 8.08
N ASP A 114 -22.93 36.92 9.28
CA ASP A 114 -24.21 37.45 9.77
C ASP A 114 -23.94 38.74 10.56
#